data_AF-A0A6A5HNU6-F1
#
_entry.id   AF-A0A6A5HNU6-F1
#
_cell.length_a   1.000
_cell.length_b   1.000
_cell.length_c   1.000
_cell.angle_alpha   90.00
_cell.angle_beta   90.00
_cell.angle_gamma   90.00
#
_symmetry.space_group_name_H-M   'P 1'
#
loop_
_entity.id
_entity.type
_entity.pdbx_description
1 polymer ?
#
loop_
_entity_poly.entity_id
_entity_poly.type
_entity_poly.pdbx_seq_one_letter_code
_entity_poly.pdbx_strand_id
1 'polypeptide(L)'
;MPPKLSKVANKHNGVKGVEALENRHEKIKRELRDNLSDANGRLTKSESAIVELKKIITQKDEEIAELKLTLMNKRDIENQLKNAQKALESIQRSSEFVSNQVANLHRENNNLKDKINFLNNNILLAERNKEESIRDAVLARNSENIHRKKALDMNNQLNSLKLQSPSGGTKLKKYGDIRKTDTKISRVKRCLEFLKKDVGEDDFDAFITDFCHYIAKDPSFSYKNCLSDMDSFLAVVKFKFSDTVLKDLKKKFIGRSCEEDKEFWEEKNRYVIMLSI
;
A
#
# COMPACT_ATOMS: atom_id res chain seq x y z
N MET A 1 54.87 -125.20 -131.29
CA MET A 1 56.00 -125.14 -130.32
C MET A 1 56.69 -123.79 -130.47
N PRO A 2 57.37 -123.23 -129.46
CA PRO A 2 57.00 -122.66 -128.14
C PRO A 2 57.33 -121.12 -128.13
N PRO A 3 57.46 -120.33 -127.02
CA PRO A 3 57.33 -120.63 -125.59
C PRO A 3 56.44 -119.65 -124.75
N LYS A 4 56.26 -120.10 -123.50
CA LYS A 4 55.50 -119.53 -122.37
C LYS A 4 56.23 -118.34 -121.73
N LEU A 5 55.53 -117.22 -121.49
CA LEU A 5 55.98 -116.08 -120.66
C LEU A 5 55.02 -115.77 -119.49
N SER A 6 54.34 -116.77 -118.91
CA SER A 6 53.38 -116.57 -117.81
C SER A 6 54.00 -116.39 -116.41
N LYS A 7 55.34 -116.36 -116.27
CA LYS A 7 56.02 -116.23 -114.96
C LYS A 7 56.65 -114.84 -114.68
N VAL A 8 56.79 -113.97 -115.68
CA VAL A 8 57.36 -112.61 -115.49
C VAL A 8 56.27 -111.58 -115.19
N ALA A 9 55.07 -111.72 -115.78
CA ALA A 9 53.95 -110.82 -115.51
C ALA A 9 53.39 -110.94 -114.07
N ASN A 10 53.36 -112.15 -113.49
CA ASN A 10 52.87 -112.35 -112.11
C ASN A 10 53.83 -111.81 -111.03
N LYS A 11 55.15 -111.84 -111.26
CA LYS A 11 56.13 -111.28 -110.31
C LYS A 11 56.14 -109.75 -110.35
N HIS A 12 55.94 -109.16 -111.52
CA HIS A 12 55.84 -107.71 -111.70
C HIS A 12 54.51 -107.13 -111.18
N ASN A 13 53.40 -107.87 -111.31
CA ASN A 13 52.10 -107.49 -110.73
C ASN A 13 52.06 -107.66 -109.21
N GLY A 14 52.74 -108.67 -108.64
CA GLY A 14 52.88 -108.83 -107.19
C GLY A 14 53.68 -107.70 -106.54
N VAL A 15 54.78 -107.26 -107.16
CA VAL A 15 55.59 -106.11 -106.70
C VAL A 15 54.80 -104.80 -106.81
N LYS A 16 54.07 -104.57 -107.91
CA LYS A 16 53.17 -103.40 -108.05
C LYS A 16 52.01 -103.41 -107.07
N GLY A 17 51.49 -104.58 -106.71
CA GLY A 17 50.43 -104.74 -105.70
C GLY A 17 50.91 -104.43 -104.28
N VAL A 18 52.14 -104.85 -103.94
CA VAL A 18 52.80 -104.53 -102.66
C VAL A 18 53.12 -103.03 -102.58
N GLU A 19 53.69 -102.43 -103.63
CA GLU A 19 53.92 -100.97 -103.71
C GLU A 19 52.61 -100.16 -103.61
N ALA A 20 51.51 -100.64 -104.21
CA ALA A 20 50.21 -99.98 -104.10
C ALA A 20 49.61 -100.06 -102.69
N LEU A 21 49.80 -101.18 -101.99
CA LEU A 21 49.39 -101.35 -100.59
C LEU A 21 50.26 -100.52 -99.64
N GLU A 22 51.57 -100.48 -99.85
CA GLU A 22 52.50 -99.64 -99.11
C GLU A 22 52.18 -98.15 -99.28
N ASN A 23 51.90 -97.70 -100.51
CA ASN A 23 51.47 -96.33 -100.77
C ASN A 23 50.13 -95.98 -100.10
N ARG A 24 49.17 -96.91 -100.05
CA ARG A 24 47.90 -96.74 -99.32
C ARG A 24 48.12 -96.66 -97.82
N HIS A 25 48.94 -97.56 -97.25
CA HIS A 25 49.29 -97.52 -95.83
C HIS A 25 50.02 -96.24 -95.47
N GLU A 26 50.96 -95.77 -96.29
CA GLU A 26 51.65 -94.49 -96.07
C GLU A 26 50.74 -93.27 -96.25
N LYS A 27 49.71 -93.36 -97.09
CA LYS A 27 48.66 -92.34 -97.17
C LYS A 27 47.82 -92.31 -95.89
N ILE A 28 47.35 -93.46 -95.43
CA ILE A 28 46.56 -93.59 -94.19
C ILE A 28 47.38 -93.13 -92.97
N LYS A 29 48.66 -93.51 -92.88
CA LYS A 29 49.56 -93.02 -91.81
C LYS A 29 49.73 -91.51 -91.84
N ARG A 30 49.85 -90.89 -93.02
CA ARG A 30 49.90 -89.43 -93.16
C ARG A 30 48.60 -88.78 -92.69
N GLU A 31 47.46 -89.25 -93.18
CA GLU A 31 46.13 -88.76 -92.76
C GLU A 31 45.92 -88.91 -91.24
N LEU A 32 46.33 -90.03 -90.65
CA LEU A 32 46.27 -90.22 -89.19
C LEU A 32 47.20 -89.27 -88.43
N ARG A 33 48.40 -88.98 -88.95
CA ARG A 33 49.32 -88.00 -88.35
C ARG A 33 48.75 -86.58 -88.43
N ASP A 34 48.17 -86.21 -89.58
CA ASP A 34 47.58 -84.89 -89.79
C ASP A 34 46.35 -84.70 -88.88
N ASN A 35 45.48 -85.71 -88.79
CA ASN A 35 44.33 -85.70 -87.87
C ASN A 35 44.76 -85.65 -86.39
N LEU A 36 45.82 -86.38 -86.01
CA LEU A 36 46.37 -86.33 -84.66
C LEU A 36 46.96 -84.95 -84.35
N SER A 37 47.65 -84.34 -85.32
CA SER A 37 48.20 -82.99 -85.21
C SER A 37 47.09 -81.94 -85.04
N ASP A 38 46.02 -82.02 -85.84
CA ASP A 38 44.87 -81.12 -85.72
C ASP A 38 44.10 -81.31 -84.41
N ALA A 39 43.89 -82.56 -83.97
CA ALA A 39 43.26 -82.86 -82.68
C ALA A 39 44.11 -82.32 -81.50
N ASN A 40 45.43 -82.49 -81.55
CA ASN A 40 46.34 -81.91 -80.55
C ASN A 40 46.29 -80.37 -80.58
N GLY A 41 46.27 -79.75 -81.76
CA GLY A 41 46.14 -78.30 -81.90
C GLY A 41 44.83 -77.78 -81.30
N ARG A 42 43.71 -78.49 -81.50
CA ARG A 42 42.42 -78.18 -80.87
C ARG A 42 42.46 -78.39 -79.35
N LEU A 43 43.10 -79.45 -78.88
CA LEU A 43 43.26 -79.73 -77.45
C LEU A 43 44.05 -78.61 -76.77
N THR A 44 45.20 -78.20 -77.31
CA THR A 44 46.00 -77.10 -76.77
C THR A 44 45.23 -75.79 -76.72
N LYS A 45 44.43 -75.47 -77.76
CA LYS A 45 43.55 -74.29 -77.76
C LYS A 45 42.47 -74.37 -76.67
N SER A 46 41.89 -75.56 -76.47
CA SER A 46 40.91 -75.79 -75.41
C SER A 46 41.54 -75.67 -74.03
N GLU A 47 42.74 -76.21 -73.84
CA GLU A 47 43.50 -76.12 -72.59
C GLU A 47 43.85 -74.67 -72.25
N SER A 48 44.29 -73.87 -73.23
CA SER A 48 44.53 -72.44 -73.02
C SER A 48 43.25 -71.68 -72.64
N ALA A 49 42.12 -72.00 -73.28
CA ALA A 49 40.83 -71.38 -72.94
C ALA A 49 40.37 -71.75 -71.53
N ILE A 50 40.61 -72.99 -71.07
CA ILE A 50 40.30 -73.41 -69.70
C ILE A 50 41.15 -72.64 -68.68
N VAL A 51 42.43 -72.41 -68.95
CA VAL A 51 43.30 -71.62 -68.07
C VAL A 51 42.79 -70.18 -67.96
N GLU A 52 42.38 -69.57 -69.08
CA GLU A 52 41.84 -68.22 -69.09
C GLU A 52 40.50 -68.11 -68.35
N LEU A 53 39.59 -69.07 -68.56
CA LEU A 53 38.34 -69.15 -67.81
C LEU A 53 38.57 -69.30 -66.31
N LYS A 54 39.56 -70.11 -65.88
CA LYS A 54 39.92 -70.24 -64.46
C LYS A 54 40.38 -68.91 -63.86
N LYS A 55 41.18 -68.13 -64.60
CA LYS A 55 41.63 -66.80 -64.16
C LYS A 55 40.46 -65.83 -64.01
N ILE A 56 39.49 -65.88 -64.93
CA ILE A 56 38.28 -65.05 -64.84
C ILE A 56 37.44 -65.46 -63.62
N ILE A 57 37.27 -66.76 -63.37
CA ILE A 57 36.53 -67.26 -62.21
C ILE A 57 37.17 -66.75 -60.91
N THR A 58 38.50 -66.85 -60.76
CA THR A 58 39.17 -66.37 -59.55
C THR A 58 38.98 -64.87 -59.34
N GLN A 59 39.06 -64.06 -60.42
CA GLN A 59 38.81 -62.63 -60.33
C GLN A 59 37.36 -62.32 -59.93
N LYS A 60 36.39 -63.08 -60.46
CA LYS A 60 34.98 -62.91 -60.11
C LYS A 60 34.67 -63.34 -58.68
N ASP A 61 35.34 -64.36 -58.17
CA ASP A 61 35.21 -64.77 -56.77
C ASP A 61 35.74 -63.69 -55.81
N GLU A 62 36.85 -63.03 -56.16
CA GLU A 62 37.39 -61.89 -55.42
C GLU A 62 36.41 -60.70 -55.43
N GLU A 63 35.88 -60.32 -56.60
CA GLU A 63 34.86 -59.26 -56.72
C GLU A 63 33.60 -59.57 -55.88
N ILE A 64 33.15 -60.84 -55.88
CA ILE A 64 32.00 -61.28 -55.07
C ILE A 64 32.30 -61.15 -53.57
N ALA A 65 33.53 -61.46 -53.13
CA ALA A 65 33.92 -61.33 -51.74
C ALA A 65 33.92 -59.86 -51.29
N GLU A 66 34.45 -58.94 -52.10
CA GLU A 66 34.44 -57.50 -51.83
C GLU A 66 33.02 -56.92 -51.78
N LEU A 67 32.15 -57.34 -52.70
CA LEU A 67 30.74 -56.93 -52.72
C LEU A 67 30.00 -57.41 -51.46
N LYS A 68 30.27 -58.64 -51.00
CA LYS A 68 29.68 -59.15 -49.75
C LYS A 68 30.11 -58.32 -48.55
N LEU A 69 31.38 -57.94 -48.45
CA LEU A 69 31.88 -57.09 -47.36
C LEU A 69 31.20 -55.72 -47.37
N THR A 70 31.05 -55.13 -48.56
CA THR A 70 30.40 -53.82 -48.73
C THR A 70 28.91 -53.89 -48.36
N LEU A 71 28.21 -54.96 -48.72
CA LEU A 71 26.81 -55.18 -48.32
C LEU A 71 26.65 -55.36 -46.81
N MET A 72 27.59 -56.03 -46.14
CA MET A 72 27.59 -56.14 -44.68
C MET A 72 27.76 -54.77 -44.03
N ASN A 73 28.75 -53.98 -44.46
CA ASN A 73 28.97 -52.64 -43.94
C ASN A 73 27.76 -51.73 -44.16
N LYS A 74 27.11 -51.80 -45.33
CA LYS A 74 25.88 -51.06 -45.62
C LYS A 74 24.77 -51.40 -44.63
N ARG A 75 24.57 -52.70 -44.34
CA ARG A 75 23.54 -53.14 -43.38
C ARG A 75 23.81 -52.61 -41.98
N ASP A 76 25.06 -52.60 -41.55
CA ASP A 76 25.43 -52.09 -40.23
C ASP A 76 25.19 -50.57 -40.13
N ILE A 77 25.51 -49.82 -41.18
CA ILE A 77 25.22 -48.39 -41.28
C ILE A 77 23.71 -48.13 -41.26
N GLU A 78 22.91 -48.90 -42.00
CA GLU A 78 21.44 -48.79 -42.00
C GLU A 78 20.85 -49.05 -40.59
N ASN A 79 21.39 -50.02 -39.86
CA ASN A 79 20.97 -50.30 -38.48
C ASN A 79 21.34 -49.15 -37.54
N GLN A 80 22.55 -48.60 -37.65
CA GLN A 80 22.97 -47.44 -36.87
C GLN A 80 22.09 -46.22 -37.16
N LEU A 81 21.79 -45.97 -38.45
CA LEU A 81 20.91 -44.87 -38.86
C LEU A 81 19.52 -45.01 -38.25
N LYS A 82 18.94 -46.22 -38.30
CA LYS A 82 17.63 -46.50 -37.70
C LYS A 82 17.62 -46.26 -36.19
N ASN A 83 18.69 -46.62 -35.50
CA ASN A 83 18.82 -46.39 -34.06
C ASN A 83 18.97 -44.90 -33.73
N ALA A 84 19.78 -44.17 -34.52
CA ALA A 84 19.94 -42.73 -34.38
C ALA A 84 18.63 -41.97 -34.61
N GLN A 85 17.84 -42.38 -35.62
CA GLN A 85 16.50 -41.82 -35.88
C GLN A 85 15.55 -42.01 -34.69
N LYS A 86 15.49 -43.22 -34.11
CA LYS A 86 14.67 -43.48 -32.92
C LYS A 86 15.11 -42.64 -31.71
N ALA A 87 16.41 -42.49 -31.51
CA ALA A 87 16.95 -41.66 -30.43
C ALA A 87 16.57 -40.18 -30.62
N LEU A 88 16.68 -39.67 -31.86
CA LEU A 88 16.30 -38.31 -32.20
C LEU A 88 14.81 -38.05 -31.97
N GLU A 89 13.93 -38.95 -32.40
CA GLU A 89 12.49 -38.85 -32.15
C GLU A 89 12.17 -38.83 -30.65
N SER A 90 12.84 -39.67 -29.86
CA SER A 90 12.67 -39.70 -28.41
C SER A 90 13.10 -38.38 -27.76
N ILE A 91 14.23 -37.83 -28.19
CA ILE A 91 14.75 -36.54 -27.68
C ILE A 91 13.80 -35.41 -28.06
N GLN A 92 13.29 -35.40 -29.29
CA GLN A 92 12.36 -34.38 -29.76
C GLN A 92 11.07 -34.37 -28.93
N ARG A 93 10.47 -35.53 -28.67
CA ARG A 93 9.28 -35.62 -27.80
C ARG A 93 9.54 -35.12 -26.39
N SER A 94 10.71 -35.45 -25.82
CA SER A 94 11.13 -34.95 -24.51
C SER A 94 11.32 -33.44 -24.51
N SER A 95 11.93 -32.88 -25.55
CA SER A 95 12.14 -31.45 -25.71
C SER A 95 10.81 -30.68 -25.82
N GLU A 96 9.86 -31.18 -26.60
CA GLU A 96 8.51 -30.61 -26.71
C GLU A 96 7.79 -30.62 -25.36
N PHE A 97 7.90 -31.72 -24.60
CA PHE A 97 7.34 -31.81 -23.26
C PHE A 97 7.92 -30.78 -22.30
N VAL A 98 9.25 -30.65 -22.24
CA VAL A 98 9.91 -29.64 -21.40
C VAL A 98 9.55 -28.23 -21.85
N SER A 99 9.49 -27.97 -23.16
CA SER A 99 9.07 -26.67 -23.71
C SER A 99 7.67 -26.28 -23.24
N ASN A 100 6.73 -27.22 -23.26
CA ASN A 100 5.38 -27.00 -22.74
C ASN A 100 5.36 -26.73 -21.24
N GLN A 101 6.18 -27.42 -20.44
CA GLN A 101 6.30 -27.13 -19.01
C GLN A 101 6.84 -25.71 -18.76
N VAL A 102 7.88 -25.32 -19.49
CA VAL A 102 8.46 -23.98 -19.40
C VAL A 102 7.44 -22.91 -19.77
N ALA A 103 6.66 -23.13 -20.84
CA ALA A 103 5.58 -22.23 -21.23
C ALA A 103 4.51 -22.08 -20.14
N ASN A 104 4.11 -23.19 -19.51
CA ASN A 104 3.15 -23.16 -18.41
C ASN A 104 3.69 -22.41 -17.17
N LEU A 105 4.93 -22.69 -16.77
CA LEU A 105 5.60 -21.99 -15.66
C LEU A 105 5.75 -20.48 -15.94
N HIS A 106 6.01 -20.09 -17.19
CA HIS A 106 6.04 -18.68 -17.57
C HIS A 106 4.66 -18.01 -17.41
N ARG A 107 3.57 -18.69 -17.78
CA ARG A 107 2.21 -18.16 -17.58
C ARG A 107 1.88 -18.01 -16.09
N GLU A 108 2.21 -19.00 -15.27
CA GLU A 108 2.01 -18.93 -13.83
C GLU A 108 2.82 -17.80 -13.17
N ASN A 109 4.08 -17.64 -13.56
CA ASN A 109 4.92 -16.55 -13.08
C ASN A 109 4.34 -15.17 -13.44
N ASN A 110 3.82 -15.00 -14.66
CA ASN A 110 3.17 -13.76 -15.05
C ASN A 110 1.91 -13.50 -14.21
N ASN A 111 1.06 -14.52 -14.01
CA ASN A 111 -0.13 -14.39 -13.16
C ASN A 111 0.21 -14.03 -11.71
N LEU A 112 1.27 -14.64 -11.15
CA LEU A 112 1.74 -14.32 -9.80
C LEU A 112 2.28 -12.89 -9.71
N LYS A 113 3.02 -12.43 -10.73
CA LYS A 113 3.52 -11.06 -10.82
C LYS A 113 2.37 -10.05 -10.86
N ASP A 114 1.33 -10.32 -11.64
CA ASP A 114 0.13 -9.47 -11.71
C ASP A 114 -0.61 -9.44 -10.36
N LYS A 115 -0.73 -10.58 -9.68
CA LYS A 115 -1.31 -10.66 -8.34
C LYS A 115 -0.50 -9.87 -7.30
N ILE A 116 0.82 -9.94 -7.36
CA ILE A 116 1.71 -9.15 -6.49
C ILE A 116 1.49 -7.66 -6.73
N ASN A 117 1.45 -7.22 -7.99
CA ASN A 117 1.21 -5.82 -8.34
C ASN A 117 -0.15 -5.33 -7.82
N PHE A 118 -1.20 -6.14 -7.98
CA PHE A 118 -2.53 -5.84 -7.47
C PHE A 118 -2.54 -5.70 -5.93
N LEU A 119 -1.93 -6.64 -5.21
CA LEU A 119 -1.86 -6.60 -3.75
C LEU A 119 -1.06 -5.40 -3.25
N ASN A 120 0.08 -5.08 -3.88
CA ASN A 120 0.89 -3.91 -3.52
C ASN A 120 0.10 -2.60 -3.69
N ASN A 121 -0.67 -2.47 -4.77
CA ASN A 121 -1.53 -1.30 -4.97
C ASN A 121 -2.60 -1.18 -3.89
N ASN A 122 -3.23 -2.30 -3.50
CA ASN A 122 -4.22 -2.29 -2.42
C ASN A 122 -3.60 -1.95 -1.06
N ILE A 123 -2.40 -2.45 -0.76
CA ILE A 123 -1.66 -2.12 0.46
C ILE A 123 -1.37 -0.62 0.49
N LEU A 124 -0.83 -0.05 -0.59
CA LEU A 124 -0.54 1.38 -0.68
C LEU A 124 -1.80 2.25 -0.48
N LEU A 125 -2.94 1.84 -1.04
CA LEU A 125 -4.21 2.53 -0.82
C LEU A 125 -4.68 2.41 0.64
N ALA A 126 -4.58 1.23 1.25
CA ALA A 126 -4.95 1.01 2.63
C ALA A 126 -4.05 1.82 3.60
N GLU A 127 -2.76 1.91 3.32
CA GLU A 127 -1.81 2.73 4.09
C GLU A 127 -2.15 4.21 4.01
N ARG A 128 -2.43 4.75 2.81
CA ARG A 128 -2.87 6.14 2.65
C ARG A 128 -4.16 6.42 3.41
N ASN A 129 -5.16 5.57 3.28
CA ASN A 129 -6.45 5.74 3.96
C ASN A 129 -6.28 5.70 5.48
N LYS A 130 -5.42 4.80 5.99
CA LYS A 130 -5.11 4.72 7.43
C LYS A 130 -4.37 5.96 7.91
N GLU A 131 -3.41 6.46 7.13
CA GLU A 131 -2.68 7.68 7.47
C GLU A 131 -3.61 8.89 7.52
N GLU A 132 -4.51 9.04 6.55
CA GLU A 132 -5.53 10.10 6.52
C GLU A 132 -6.47 10.00 7.74
N SER A 133 -6.98 8.80 8.04
CA SER A 133 -7.82 8.58 9.21
C SER A 133 -7.11 8.92 10.53
N ILE A 134 -5.82 8.60 10.66
CA ILE A 134 -5.02 8.98 11.84
C ILE A 134 -4.85 10.49 11.92
N ARG A 135 -4.56 11.17 10.81
CA ARG A 135 -4.43 12.63 10.76
C ARG A 135 -5.71 13.31 11.22
N ASP A 136 -6.86 12.87 10.72
CA ASP A 136 -8.17 13.41 11.11
C ASP A 136 -8.47 13.18 12.60
N ALA A 137 -8.20 11.97 13.10
CA ALA A 137 -8.38 11.66 14.52
C ALA A 137 -7.49 12.52 15.42
N VAL A 138 -6.26 12.81 15.02
CA VAL A 138 -5.34 13.69 15.74
C VAL A 138 -5.85 15.13 15.73
N LEU A 139 -6.30 15.65 14.58
CA LEU A 139 -6.88 16.98 14.48
C LEU A 139 -8.13 17.14 15.36
N ALA A 140 -9.04 16.17 15.32
CA ALA A 140 -10.22 16.14 16.16
C ALA A 140 -9.86 16.16 17.66
N ARG A 141 -8.96 15.29 18.09
CA ARG A 141 -8.50 15.23 19.49
C ARG A 141 -7.83 16.52 19.95
N ASN A 142 -7.02 17.13 19.08
CA ASN A 142 -6.38 18.40 19.38
C ASN A 142 -7.41 19.53 19.55
N SER A 143 -8.42 19.59 18.68
CA SER A 143 -9.51 20.56 18.80
C SER A 143 -10.28 20.39 20.12
N GLU A 144 -10.60 19.15 20.49
CA GLU A 144 -11.29 18.83 21.74
C GLU A 144 -10.46 19.23 22.97
N ASN A 145 -9.15 18.97 22.96
CA ASN A 145 -8.23 19.38 24.03
C ASN A 145 -8.18 20.90 24.18
N ILE A 146 -8.16 21.66 23.07
CA ILE A 146 -8.19 23.12 23.09
C ILE A 146 -9.50 23.62 23.68
N HIS A 147 -10.65 23.08 23.24
CA HIS A 147 -11.96 23.44 23.78
C HIS A 147 -12.08 23.11 25.27
N ARG A 148 -11.60 21.94 25.69
CA ARG A 148 -11.59 21.52 27.10
C ARG A 148 -10.74 22.44 27.96
N LYS A 149 -9.53 22.81 27.49
CA LYS A 149 -8.66 23.75 28.18
C LYS A 149 -9.34 25.11 28.33
N LYS A 150 -9.92 25.65 27.25
CA LYS A 150 -10.65 26.93 27.27
C LYS A 150 -11.83 26.91 28.24
N ALA A 151 -12.59 25.80 28.28
CA ALA A 151 -13.69 25.64 29.23
C ALA A 151 -13.20 25.62 30.69
N LEU A 152 -12.08 24.96 30.95
CA LEU A 152 -11.47 24.88 32.27
C LEU A 152 -10.94 26.24 32.72
N ASP A 153 -10.28 26.98 31.83
CA ASP A 153 -9.81 28.34 32.07
C ASP A 153 -10.98 29.30 32.39
N MET A 154 -12.05 29.25 31.60
CA MET A 154 -13.27 30.04 31.86
C MET A 154 -13.92 29.67 33.20
N ASN A 155 -13.96 28.38 33.55
CA ASN A 155 -14.52 27.95 34.84
C ASN A 155 -13.67 28.43 36.01
N ASN A 156 -12.34 28.41 35.88
CA ASN A 156 -11.43 28.94 36.88
C ASN A 156 -11.60 30.45 37.06
N GLN A 157 -11.72 31.21 35.96
CA GLN A 157 -12.04 32.64 36.01
C GLN A 157 -13.37 32.91 36.70
N LEU A 158 -14.42 32.14 36.35
CA LEU A 158 -15.74 32.26 36.97
C LEU A 158 -15.68 31.99 38.47
N ASN A 159 -14.91 30.99 38.90
CA ASN A 159 -14.75 30.66 40.32
C ASN A 159 -13.96 31.74 41.07
N SER A 160 -12.93 32.33 40.44
CA SER A 160 -12.20 33.46 41.01
C SER A 160 -13.13 34.67 41.24
N LEU A 161 -13.94 35.03 40.24
CA LEU A 161 -14.92 36.11 40.35
C LEU A 161 -16.02 35.82 41.39
N LYS A 162 -16.48 34.57 41.47
CA LYS A 162 -17.44 34.15 42.51
C LYS A 162 -16.88 34.35 43.93
N LEU A 163 -15.61 34.04 44.16
CA LEU A 163 -14.95 34.24 45.44
C LEU A 163 -14.73 35.72 45.78
N GLN A 164 -14.52 36.57 44.77
CA GLN A 164 -14.40 38.01 44.96
C GLN A 164 -15.74 38.68 45.27
N SER A 165 -16.86 38.11 44.84
CA SER A 165 -18.19 38.64 45.14
C SER A 165 -18.50 38.65 46.65
N PRO A 166 -19.17 39.69 47.19
CA PRO A 166 -19.64 39.69 48.58
C PRO A 166 -20.52 38.47 48.92
N SER A 167 -21.22 37.87 47.97
CA SER A 167 -22.02 36.68 48.26
C SER A 167 -21.21 35.38 48.23
N GLY A 168 -19.95 35.40 47.80
CA GLY A 168 -19.14 34.20 47.56
C GLY A 168 -19.77 33.27 46.52
N GLY A 169 -20.63 33.80 45.63
CA GLY A 169 -21.41 33.02 44.68
C GLY A 169 -22.64 32.31 45.26
N THR A 170 -22.96 32.51 46.55
CA THR A 170 -24.16 31.90 47.16
C THR A 170 -25.43 32.66 46.78
N LYS A 171 -26.52 31.92 46.55
CA LYS A 171 -27.84 32.52 46.32
C LYS A 171 -28.39 33.07 47.63
N LEU A 172 -28.33 34.38 47.76
CA LEU A 172 -28.76 35.10 48.95
C LEU A 172 -30.28 35.32 48.96
N LYS A 173 -30.93 35.14 50.12
CA LYS A 173 -32.32 35.59 50.36
C LYS A 173 -32.43 37.09 50.14
N LYS A 174 -33.58 37.59 49.65
CA LYS A 174 -33.82 39.04 49.50
C LYS A 174 -33.66 39.75 50.85
N TYR A 175 -33.14 40.98 50.83
CA TYR A 175 -32.78 41.70 52.06
C TYR A 175 -33.99 41.96 52.98
N GLY A 176 -35.16 42.28 52.39
CA GLY A 176 -36.42 42.49 53.12
C GLY A 176 -36.94 41.25 53.85
N ASP A 177 -36.64 40.06 53.32
CA ASP A 177 -37.14 38.77 53.87
C ASP A 177 -36.29 38.25 55.04
N ILE A 178 -35.20 38.94 55.39
CA ILE A 178 -34.33 38.55 56.50
C ILE A 178 -34.99 38.95 57.81
N ARG A 179 -35.35 37.97 58.64
CA ARG A 179 -35.97 38.22 59.96
C ARG A 179 -34.95 38.50 61.06
N LYS A 180 -33.78 37.85 61.01
CA LYS A 180 -32.74 37.97 62.04
C LYS A 180 -31.89 39.23 61.81
N THR A 181 -31.86 40.14 62.78
CA THR A 181 -31.09 41.39 62.71
C THR A 181 -29.60 41.14 62.54
N ASP A 182 -29.04 40.14 63.24
CA ASP A 182 -27.62 39.77 63.10
C ASP A 182 -27.25 39.41 61.67
N THR A 183 -28.14 38.69 60.96
CA THR A 183 -27.93 38.31 59.56
C THR A 183 -27.98 39.54 58.63
N LYS A 184 -28.79 40.56 58.94
CA LYS A 184 -28.78 41.84 58.21
C LYS A 184 -27.47 42.58 58.43
N ILE A 185 -27.02 42.70 59.67
CA ILE A 185 -25.77 43.39 60.03
C ILE A 185 -24.58 42.67 59.39
N SER A 186 -24.48 41.35 59.47
CA SER A 186 -23.42 40.58 58.83
C SER A 186 -23.37 40.80 57.32
N ARG A 187 -24.53 40.97 56.66
CA ARG A 187 -24.57 41.26 55.21
C ARG A 187 -24.08 42.67 54.90
N VAL A 188 -24.51 43.66 55.69
CA VAL A 188 -24.04 45.05 55.54
C VAL A 188 -22.53 45.13 55.74
N LYS A 189 -22.00 44.54 56.82
CA LYS A 189 -20.55 44.46 57.07
C LYS A 189 -19.81 43.91 55.87
N ARG A 190 -20.29 42.80 55.30
CA ARG A 190 -19.63 42.17 54.15
C ARG A 190 -19.66 43.03 52.89
N CYS A 191 -20.74 43.78 52.65
CA CYS A 191 -20.79 44.75 51.55
C CYS A 191 -19.83 45.92 51.78
N LEU A 192 -19.74 46.41 53.02
CA LEU A 192 -18.82 47.50 53.38
C LEU A 192 -17.35 47.07 53.24
N GLU A 193 -16.97 45.89 53.73
CA GLU A 193 -15.61 45.35 53.53
C GLU A 193 -15.24 45.20 52.05
N PHE A 194 -16.21 44.81 51.22
CA PHE A 194 -16.00 44.73 49.78
C PHE A 194 -15.78 46.11 49.15
N LEU A 195 -16.63 47.09 49.48
CA LEU A 195 -16.50 48.47 49.00
C LEU A 195 -15.19 49.11 49.50
N LYS A 196 -14.80 48.82 50.74
CA LYS A 196 -13.54 49.30 51.33
C LYS A 196 -12.33 48.79 50.56
N LYS A 197 -12.37 47.55 50.05
CA LYS A 197 -11.31 47.01 49.20
C LYS A 197 -11.23 47.69 47.83
N ASP A 198 -12.36 48.13 47.27
CA ASP A 198 -12.44 48.77 45.94
C ASP A 198 -12.03 50.24 45.99
N VAL A 199 -12.50 50.97 47.01
CA VAL A 199 -12.23 52.40 47.22
C VAL A 199 -10.83 52.66 47.80
N GLY A 200 -10.28 51.70 48.54
CA GLY A 200 -9.06 51.87 49.31
C GLY A 200 -9.34 52.24 50.77
N GLU A 201 -8.47 51.80 51.67
CA GLU A 201 -8.68 51.93 53.12
C GLU A 201 -8.62 53.39 53.60
N ASP A 202 -7.76 54.20 52.99
CA ASP A 202 -7.50 55.58 53.39
C ASP A 202 -8.65 56.55 53.05
N ASP A 203 -9.36 56.29 51.95
CA ASP A 203 -10.42 57.16 51.43
C ASP A 203 -11.84 56.64 51.72
N PHE A 204 -11.97 55.50 52.41
CA PHE A 204 -13.26 54.83 52.59
C PHE A 204 -14.28 55.68 53.36
N ASP A 205 -13.86 56.37 54.42
CA ASP A 205 -14.78 57.18 55.23
C ASP A 205 -15.29 58.42 54.47
N ALA A 206 -14.43 59.00 53.62
CA ALA A 206 -14.83 60.08 52.72
C ALA A 206 -15.86 59.57 51.70
N PHE A 207 -15.61 58.40 51.11
CA PHE A 207 -16.56 57.75 50.20
C PHE A 207 -17.90 57.43 50.86
N ILE A 208 -17.94 56.90 52.09
CA ILE A 208 -19.20 56.62 52.79
C ILE A 208 -19.98 57.90 53.05
N THR A 209 -19.29 58.99 53.38
CA THR A 209 -19.90 60.30 53.55
C THR A 209 -20.54 60.78 52.26
N ASP A 210 -19.81 60.73 51.14
CA ASP A 210 -20.31 61.13 49.83
C ASP A 210 -21.45 60.24 49.34
N PHE A 211 -21.36 58.93 49.60
CA PHE A 211 -22.39 57.95 49.28
C PHE A 211 -23.71 58.25 50.01
N CYS A 212 -23.67 58.54 51.31
CA CYS A 212 -24.86 58.91 52.08
C CYS A 212 -25.47 60.23 51.59
N HIS A 213 -24.66 61.22 51.24
CA HIS A 213 -25.15 62.47 50.66
C HIS A 213 -25.77 62.26 49.28
N TYR A 214 -25.17 61.42 48.44
CA TYR A 214 -25.69 61.05 47.14
C TYR A 214 -27.08 60.42 47.25
N ILE A 215 -27.22 59.40 48.11
CA ILE A 215 -28.51 58.72 48.36
C ILE A 215 -29.55 59.71 48.86
N ALA A 216 -29.20 60.61 49.79
CA ALA A 216 -30.16 61.55 50.37
C ALA A 216 -30.71 62.58 49.37
N LYS A 217 -29.89 63.00 48.40
CA LYS A 217 -30.25 63.96 47.34
C LYS A 217 -31.10 63.33 46.24
N ASP A 218 -30.87 62.06 45.93
CA ASP A 218 -31.56 61.37 44.86
C ASP A 218 -33.02 61.03 45.27
N PRO A 219 -34.04 61.48 44.50
CA PRO A 219 -35.44 61.25 44.82
C PRO A 219 -35.87 59.77 44.66
N SER A 220 -35.06 58.92 44.03
CA SER A 220 -35.35 57.49 43.89
C SER A 220 -35.16 56.68 45.18
N PHE A 221 -34.46 57.23 46.18
CA PHE A 221 -34.26 56.60 47.48
C PHE A 221 -35.09 57.29 48.58
N SER A 222 -35.60 56.50 49.52
CA SER A 222 -36.41 56.98 50.65
C SER A 222 -35.59 57.51 51.83
N TYR A 223 -34.27 57.42 51.76
CA TYR A 223 -33.37 57.86 52.83
C TYR A 223 -33.16 59.38 52.75
N LYS A 224 -33.18 60.07 53.89
CA LYS A 224 -33.01 61.52 53.99
C LYS A 224 -32.09 61.85 55.16
N ASN A 225 -31.15 62.77 54.95
CA ASN A 225 -30.20 63.25 55.98
C ASN A 225 -30.80 64.35 56.87
N CYS A 226 -31.99 64.84 56.55
CA CYS A 226 -32.70 65.87 57.32
C CYS A 226 -34.00 65.32 57.89
N LEU A 227 -34.38 65.81 59.07
CA LEU A 227 -35.72 65.61 59.61
C LEU A 227 -36.73 66.31 58.69
N SER A 228 -37.82 65.62 58.36
CA SER A 228 -38.94 66.30 57.70
C SER A 228 -39.50 67.39 58.61
N ASP A 229 -40.28 68.31 58.05
CA ASP A 229 -40.95 69.35 58.83
C ASP A 229 -41.86 68.76 59.91
N MET A 230 -42.49 67.62 59.61
CA MET A 230 -43.32 66.90 60.57
C MET A 230 -42.51 66.19 61.66
N ASP A 231 -41.37 65.58 61.33
CA ASP A 231 -40.50 64.96 62.33
C ASP A 231 -39.86 66.01 63.25
N SER A 232 -39.51 67.17 62.69
CA SER A 232 -39.02 68.33 63.43
C SER A 232 -40.07 68.84 64.42
N PHE A 233 -41.33 68.96 63.99
CA PHE A 233 -42.45 69.34 64.85
C PHE A 233 -42.68 68.32 65.97
N LEU A 234 -42.66 67.03 65.64
CA LEU A 234 -42.87 65.96 66.62
C LEU A 234 -41.74 65.91 67.66
N ALA A 235 -40.51 66.24 67.28
CA ALA A 235 -39.37 66.36 68.19
C ALA A 235 -39.54 67.48 69.22
N VAL A 236 -40.08 68.64 68.81
CA VAL A 236 -40.41 69.75 69.72
C VAL A 236 -41.53 69.34 70.69
N VAL A 237 -42.62 68.80 70.17
CA VAL A 237 -43.86 68.59 70.95
C VAL A 237 -43.72 67.41 71.91
N LYS A 238 -43.13 66.30 71.46
CA LYS A 238 -43.09 65.06 72.23
C LYS A 238 -41.87 64.93 73.12
N PHE A 239 -40.72 65.40 72.65
CA PHE A 239 -39.44 65.26 73.36
C PHE A 239 -38.94 66.58 73.98
N LYS A 240 -39.69 67.68 73.82
CA LYS A 240 -39.39 69.01 74.36
C LYS A 240 -37.98 69.50 74.02
N PHE A 241 -37.47 69.15 72.83
CA PHE A 241 -36.19 69.67 72.37
C PHE A 241 -36.30 71.19 72.21
N SER A 242 -35.31 71.91 72.76
CA SER A 242 -35.26 73.36 72.63
C SER A 242 -34.95 73.75 71.19
N ASP A 243 -35.39 74.94 70.80
CA ASP A 243 -35.18 75.48 69.46
C ASP A 243 -33.69 75.56 69.09
N THR A 244 -32.83 75.84 70.07
CA THR A 244 -31.36 75.82 69.92
C THR A 244 -30.85 74.42 69.58
N VAL A 245 -31.34 73.38 70.26
CA VAL A 245 -30.92 71.98 70.04
C VAL A 245 -31.35 71.51 68.65
N LEU A 246 -32.56 71.87 68.19
CA LEU A 246 -33.04 71.51 66.85
C LEU A 246 -32.31 72.26 65.73
N LYS A 247 -31.99 73.54 65.92
CA LYS A 247 -31.16 74.31 64.99
C LYS A 247 -29.77 73.72 64.85
N ASP A 248 -29.14 73.31 65.96
CA ASP A 248 -27.83 72.65 65.94
C ASP A 248 -27.88 71.26 65.30
N LEU A 249 -28.93 70.48 65.55
CA LEU A 249 -29.16 69.20 64.87
C LEU A 249 -29.30 69.40 63.35
N LYS A 250 -30.16 70.31 62.90
CA LYS A 250 -30.29 70.59 61.46
C LYS A 250 -28.97 71.07 60.85
N LYS A 251 -28.22 71.93 61.56
CA LYS A 251 -26.94 72.48 61.08
C LYS A 251 -25.81 71.44 61.01
N LYS A 252 -25.76 70.46 61.93
CA LYS A 252 -24.75 69.38 61.93
C LYS A 252 -25.03 68.29 60.90
N PHE A 253 -26.31 68.00 60.62
CA PHE A 253 -26.70 66.99 59.62
C PHE A 253 -26.77 67.55 58.19
N ILE A 254 -26.88 68.88 58.04
CA ILE A 254 -26.80 69.61 56.77
C ILE A 254 -25.39 70.23 56.65
N GLY A 255 -24.37 69.38 56.62
CA GLY A 255 -23.01 69.81 56.28
C GLY A 255 -22.93 70.16 54.79
N ARG A 256 -23.12 71.45 54.45
CA ARG A 256 -22.91 72.05 53.11
C ARG A 256 -23.67 71.43 51.93
N SER A 257 -24.96 71.71 51.82
CA SER A 257 -25.62 72.08 50.55
C SER A 257 -27.14 72.07 50.75
N CYS A 258 -27.72 73.25 50.94
CA CYS A 258 -29.10 73.60 50.60
C CYS A 258 -29.24 75.09 50.90
N GLU A 259 -28.79 75.91 49.95
CA GLU A 259 -28.92 77.37 50.02
C GLU A 259 -30.31 77.84 49.56
N GLU A 260 -31.21 76.91 49.19
CA GLU A 260 -32.54 77.21 48.63
C GLU A 260 -33.69 77.18 49.67
N ASP A 261 -33.46 76.73 50.91
CA ASP A 261 -34.53 76.64 51.93
C ASP A 261 -34.45 77.74 53.02
N LYS A 262 -33.75 78.86 52.77
CA LYS A 262 -33.72 79.99 53.70
C LYS A 262 -35.01 80.83 53.68
N GLU A 263 -35.74 80.88 52.57
CA GLU A 263 -36.94 81.71 52.45
C GLU A 263 -38.14 81.19 53.25
N PHE A 264 -38.26 79.87 53.46
CA PHE A 264 -39.43 79.30 54.12
C PHE A 264 -39.42 79.43 55.66
N TRP A 265 -38.24 79.56 56.27
CA TRP A 265 -38.10 79.65 57.74
C TRP A 265 -38.38 81.04 58.32
N GLU A 266 -38.24 82.11 57.53
CA GLU A 266 -38.60 83.46 57.98
C GLU A 266 -40.12 83.69 58.01
N GLU A 267 -40.87 82.97 57.19
CA GLU A 267 -42.31 83.19 57.07
C GLU A 267 -43.11 82.49 58.18
N LYS A 268 -42.70 81.30 58.63
CA LYS A 268 -43.39 80.60 59.74
C LYS A 268 -43.11 81.14 61.14
N ASN A 269 -41.97 81.81 61.37
CA ASN A 269 -41.72 82.48 62.65
C ASN A 269 -42.56 83.75 62.85
N ARG A 270 -43.22 84.28 61.81
CA ARG A 270 -44.24 85.33 61.96
C ARG A 270 -45.59 84.80 62.46
N TYR A 271 -45.91 83.52 62.21
CA TYR A 271 -47.22 82.97 62.56
C TYR A 271 -47.33 82.43 63.99
N VAL A 272 -46.21 82.21 64.69
CA VAL A 272 -46.22 81.74 66.10
C VAL A 272 -46.29 82.91 67.10
N ILE A 273 -46.01 84.14 66.68
CA ILE A 273 -46.16 85.34 67.54
C ILE A 273 -47.60 85.90 67.50
N MET A 274 -48.42 85.53 66.52
CA MET A 274 -49.80 86.03 66.38
C MET A 274 -50.90 85.18 67.06
N LEU A 275 -50.55 84.14 67.83
CA LEU A 275 -51.52 83.31 68.56
C LEU A 275 -51.38 83.38 70.09
N SER A 276 -50.73 84.43 70.60
CA SER A 276 -50.64 84.74 72.04
C SER A 276 -51.06 86.18 72.36
N ILE A 277 -52.21 86.62 71.82
CA ILE A 277 -53.04 87.72 72.34
C ILE A 277 -54.48 87.20 72.41
#